data_AF-A0A962XMR3-F1
#
_entry.id   AF-A0A962XMR3-F1
#
_cell.length_a   1.000
_cell.length_b   1.000
_cell.length_c   1.000
_cell.angle_alpha   90.00
_cell.angle_beta   90.00
_cell.angle_gamma   90.00
#
_symmetry.space_group_name_H-M   'P 1'
#
loop_
_entity.id
_entity.type
_entity.pdbx_description
1 polymer ?
#
loop_
_entity_poly.entity_id
_entity_poly.type
_entity_poly.pdbx_seq_one_letter_code
_entity_poly.pdbx_strand_id
1 'polypeptide(L)'
;MLTNILSQIGLPVLLSILGEALGAIDTPVTKTAAGALEKVKEEIKSGGISAEQLAEANRHAEKMAEIEIEEGKAALSEINQSLRAEVASNDAYVRRMRPTFGYLMALTWAAQMFGVAYVIVFETDKAGVVMAALGNLSAIWAVGLSVLGIYVYKRSEEKAAGKEVIFWNPRNITKN
;
A
#
# COMPACT_ATOMS: atom_id res chain seq x y z
N MET A 1 16.99 -10.89 -0.22
CA MET A 1 17.49 -11.48 -1.49
C MET A 1 18.97 -11.15 -1.70
N LEU A 2 19.35 -9.87 -1.76
CA LEU A 2 20.75 -9.46 -1.90
C LEU A 2 21.65 -9.95 -0.75
N THR A 3 21.20 -9.79 0.51
CA THR A 3 21.96 -10.22 1.70
C THR A 3 22.28 -11.71 1.71
N ASN A 4 21.37 -12.55 1.21
CA ASN A 4 21.56 -14.00 1.10
C ASN A 4 22.63 -14.34 0.06
N ILE A 5 22.57 -13.69 -1.11
CA ILE A 5 23.57 -13.85 -2.18
C ILE A 5 24.94 -13.37 -1.68
N LEU A 6 24.98 -12.24 -0.97
CA LEU A 6 26.21 -11.70 -0.40
C LEU A 6 26.78 -12.60 0.71
N SER A 7 25.95 -13.20 1.58
CA SER A 7 26.41 -14.11 2.62
C SER A 7 26.95 -15.45 2.08
N GLN A 8 26.44 -15.92 0.94
CA GLN A 8 26.89 -17.14 0.27
C GLN A 8 28.19 -16.94 -0.54
N ILE A 9 28.48 -15.69 -0.91
CA ILE A 9 29.70 -15.27 -1.56
C ILE A 9 30.69 -14.95 -0.43
N GLY A 10 31.49 -15.93 0.01
CA GLY A 10 32.36 -15.80 1.18
C GLY A 10 33.20 -14.51 1.23
N LEU A 11 33.57 -14.08 2.44
CA LEU A 11 34.29 -12.83 2.75
C LEU A 11 35.34 -12.36 1.71
N PRO A 12 36.23 -13.23 1.18
CA PRO A 12 37.25 -12.79 0.20
C PRO A 12 36.68 -12.22 -1.11
N VAL A 13 35.52 -12.72 -1.55
CA VAL A 13 34.88 -12.26 -2.78
C VAL A 13 34.14 -10.94 -2.54
N LEU A 14 33.48 -10.79 -1.39
CA LEU A 14 32.87 -9.51 -0.97
C LEU A 14 33.90 -8.39 -0.88
N LEU A 15 35.05 -8.66 -0.26
CA LEU A 15 36.15 -7.70 -0.16
C LEU A 15 36.65 -7.26 -1.54
N SER A 16 36.67 -8.18 -2.52
CA SER A 16 37.09 -7.87 -3.89
C SER A 16 36.09 -6.96 -4.60
N ILE A 17 34.80 -7.31 -4.54
CA ILE A 17 33.72 -6.53 -5.17
C ILE A 17 33.63 -5.13 -4.54
N LEU A 18 33.68 -5.04 -3.20
CA LEU A 18 33.65 -3.75 -2.49
C LEU A 18 34.91 -2.92 -2.74
N GLY A 19 36.09 -3.55 -2.78
CA GLY A 19 37.34 -2.87 -3.10
C GLY A 19 37.33 -2.27 -4.51
N GLU A 20 36.84 -3.01 -5.50
CA GLU A 20 36.69 -2.53 -6.88
C GLU A 20 35.65 -1.41 -6.99
N ALA A 21 34.48 -1.59 -6.37
CA ALA A 21 33.40 -0.61 -6.39
C ALA A 21 33.81 0.71 -5.71
N LEU A 22 34.48 0.65 -4.56
CA LEU A 22 34.99 1.83 -3.88
C LEU A 22 36.18 2.44 -4.62
N GLY A 23 37.04 1.63 -5.22
CA GLY A 23 38.17 2.08 -6.02
C GLY A 23 37.76 2.83 -7.30
N ALA A 24 36.58 2.58 -7.84
CA ALA A 24 36.03 3.28 -9.00
C ALA A 24 35.57 4.71 -8.70
N ILE A 25 35.33 5.05 -7.42
CA ILE A 25 34.89 6.39 -7.01
C ILE A 25 36.13 7.25 -6.73
N ASP A 26 36.14 8.47 -7.27
CA ASP A 26 37.29 9.36 -7.14
C ASP A 26 37.14 10.32 -5.94
N THR A 27 37.21 9.76 -4.75
CA THR A 27 37.31 10.54 -3.51
C THR A 27 38.42 10.00 -2.60
N PRO A 28 39.12 10.85 -1.82
CA PRO A 28 40.20 10.40 -0.96
C PRO A 28 39.78 9.27 -0.01
N VAL A 29 38.59 9.36 0.58
CA VAL A 29 38.05 8.36 1.53
C VAL A 29 37.83 7.01 0.86
N THR A 30 37.27 6.99 -0.36
CA THR A 30 36.99 5.74 -1.08
C THR A 30 38.26 5.06 -1.58
N LYS A 31 39.28 5.82 -2.00
CA LYS A 31 40.61 5.29 -2.34
C LYS A 31 41.33 4.71 -1.13
N THR A 32 41.27 5.38 0.02
CA THR A 32 41.83 4.85 1.27
C THR A 32 41.12 3.58 1.72
N ALA A 33 39.79 3.54 1.64
CA ALA A 33 39.00 2.36 1.97
C ALA A 33 39.32 1.17 1.03
N ALA A 34 39.38 1.41 -0.28
CA ALA A 34 39.74 0.38 -1.26
C ALA A 34 41.14 -0.20 -0.99
N GLY A 35 42.14 0.65 -0.74
CA GLY A 35 43.49 0.20 -0.41
C GLY A 35 43.58 -0.56 0.92
N ALA A 36 42.74 -0.24 1.91
CA ALA A 36 42.66 -0.99 3.16
C ALA A 36 42.04 -2.38 2.95
N LEU A 37 41.00 -2.49 2.13
CA LEU A 37 40.37 -3.78 1.78
C LEU A 37 41.32 -4.69 1.00
N GLU A 38 42.17 -4.11 0.13
CA GLU A 38 43.18 -4.85 -0.62
C GLU A 38 44.25 -5.46 0.30
N LYS A 39 44.72 -4.70 1.30
CA LYS A 39 45.65 -5.23 2.32
C LYS A 39 45.05 -6.39 3.12
N VAL A 40 43.78 -6.29 3.50
CA VAL A 40 43.07 -7.38 4.19
C VAL A 40 42.99 -8.63 3.30
N LYS A 41 42.75 -8.46 1.99
CA LYS A 41 42.73 -9.56 1.02
C LYS A 41 44.11 -10.21 0.86
N GLU A 42 45.19 -9.43 0.87
CA GLU A 42 46.55 -9.94 0.85
C GLU A 42 46.88 -10.74 2.11
N GLU A 43 46.46 -10.28 3.29
CA GLU A 43 46.66 -10.98 4.56
C GLU A 43 45.93 -12.33 4.63
N ILE A 44 44.75 -12.41 4.00
CA ILE A 44 44.02 -13.68 3.84
C ILE A 44 44.80 -14.63 2.93
N LYS A 45 45.40 -14.12 1.84
CA LYS A 45 46.17 -14.95 0.89
C LYS A 45 47.52 -15.40 1.45
N SER A 46 48.18 -14.56 2.25
CA SER A 46 49.47 -14.87 2.87
C SER A 46 49.34 -15.83 4.05
N GLY A 47 48.12 -16.12 4.51
CA GLY A 47 47.84 -17.01 5.63
C GLY A 47 47.94 -16.32 6.99
N GLY A 48 48.03 -14.98 7.04
CA GLY A 48 47.98 -14.20 8.28
C GLY A 48 46.63 -14.26 8.98
N ILE A 49 45.56 -14.58 8.24
CA ILE A 49 44.26 -14.98 8.78
C ILE A 49 44.08 -16.47 8.56
N SER A 50 43.87 -17.22 9.65
CA SER A 50 43.67 -18.66 9.57
C SER A 50 42.37 -19.01 8.83
N ALA A 51 42.36 -20.16 8.15
CA ALA A 51 41.17 -20.66 7.47
C ALA A 51 40.00 -20.89 8.44
N GLU A 52 40.28 -21.23 9.70
CA GLU A 52 39.29 -21.43 10.76
C GLU A 52 38.62 -20.12 11.17
N GLN A 53 39.39 -19.04 11.36
CA GLN A 53 38.85 -17.71 11.64
C GLN A 53 38.01 -17.17 10.48
N LEU A 54 38.43 -17.41 9.24
CA LEU A 54 37.67 -17.01 8.06
C LEU A 54 36.36 -17.80 7.94
N ALA A 55 36.40 -19.11 8.21
CA ALA A 55 35.21 -19.96 8.20
C ALA A 55 34.23 -19.56 9.31
N GLU A 56 34.72 -19.21 10.50
CA GLU A 56 33.90 -18.71 11.60
C GLU A 56 33.25 -17.36 11.28
N ALA A 57 34.01 -16.42 10.71
CA ALA A 57 33.47 -15.14 10.28
C ALA A 57 32.37 -15.29 9.20
N ASN A 58 32.55 -16.20 8.24
CA ASN A 58 31.52 -16.51 7.25
C ASN A 58 30.26 -17.10 7.91
N ARG A 59 30.40 -18.04 8.85
CA ARG A 59 29.25 -18.62 9.58
C ARG A 59 28.47 -17.55 10.36
N HIS A 60 29.15 -16.61 11.00
CA HIS A 60 28.50 -15.51 11.70
C HIS A 60 27.77 -14.57 10.73
N ALA A 61 28.38 -14.24 9.59
CA ALA A 61 27.74 -13.42 8.57
C ALA A 61 26.47 -14.09 8.00
N GLU A 62 26.53 -15.39 7.73
CA GLU A 62 25.36 -16.19 7.33
C GLU A 62 24.28 -16.19 8.40
N LYS A 63 24.65 -16.41 9.68
CA LYS A 63 23.67 -16.44 10.77
C LYS A 63 22.98 -15.09 10.98
N MET A 64 23.73 -13.99 10.90
CA MET A 64 23.18 -12.64 11.00
C MET A 64 22.24 -12.34 9.83
N ALA A 65 22.61 -12.72 8.62
CA ALA A 65 21.75 -12.56 7.44
C ALA A 65 20.45 -13.38 7.57
N GLU A 66 20.52 -14.60 8.11
CA GLU A 66 19.34 -15.42 8.38
C GLU A 66 18.40 -14.74 9.38
N ILE A 67 18.93 -14.22 10.49
CA ILE A 67 18.14 -13.52 11.52
C ILE A 67 17.46 -12.29 10.92
N GLU A 68 18.18 -11.45 10.18
CA GLU A 68 17.62 -10.25 9.54
C GLU A 68 16.52 -10.58 8.53
N ILE A 69 16.68 -11.68 7.79
CA ILE A 69 15.66 -12.16 6.86
C ILE A 69 14.41 -12.63 7.60
N GLU A 70 14.56 -13.39 8.69
CA GLU A 70 13.43 -13.87 9.49
C GLU A 70 12.69 -12.72 10.17
N GLU A 71 13.40 -11.72 10.71
CA GLU A 71 12.80 -10.50 11.24
C GLU A 71 12.03 -9.73 10.14
N GLY A 72 12.63 -9.57 8.96
CA GLY A 72 11.98 -8.93 7.82
C GLY A 72 10.72 -9.68 7.36
N LYS A 73 10.76 -11.02 7.32
CA LYS A 73 9.58 -11.85 7.00
C LYS A 73 8.49 -11.71 8.05
N ALA A 74 8.84 -11.73 9.33
CA ALA A 74 7.89 -11.60 10.43
C ALA A 74 7.18 -10.24 10.37
N ALA A 75 7.94 -9.14 10.24
CA ALA A 75 7.39 -7.80 10.10
C ALA A 75 6.47 -7.68 8.87
N LEU A 76 6.90 -8.19 7.71
CA LEU A 76 6.07 -8.19 6.50
C LEU A 76 4.81 -9.04 6.67
N SER A 77 4.90 -10.18 7.37
CA SER A 77 3.75 -11.04 7.64
C SER A 77 2.73 -10.34 8.53
N GLU A 78 3.17 -9.71 9.62
CA GLU A 78 2.30 -8.95 10.54
C GLU A 78 1.63 -7.77 9.83
N ILE A 79 2.38 -7.01 9.03
CA ILE A 79 1.84 -5.90 8.21
C ILE A 79 0.78 -6.41 7.21
N ASN A 80 1.07 -7.51 6.52
CA ASN A 80 0.11 -8.08 5.58
C ASN A 80 -1.14 -8.64 6.30
N GLN A 81 -0.97 -9.20 7.49
CA GLN A 81 -2.07 -9.71 8.30
C GLN A 81 -2.98 -8.57 8.77
N SER A 82 -2.41 -7.47 9.27
CA SER A 82 -3.17 -6.30 9.69
C SER A 82 -3.89 -5.64 8.52
N LEU A 83 -3.23 -5.44 7.38
CA LEU A 83 -3.85 -4.90 6.16
C LEU A 83 -5.02 -5.74 5.68
N ARG A 84 -4.88 -7.08 5.67
CA ARG A 84 -5.98 -7.98 5.32
C ARG A 84 -7.13 -7.88 6.31
N ALA A 85 -6.84 -7.75 7.60
CA ALA A 85 -7.85 -7.55 8.64
C ALA A 85 -8.58 -6.21 8.49
N GLU A 86 -7.87 -5.13 8.13
CA GLU A 86 -8.47 -3.82 7.85
C GLU A 86 -9.36 -3.86 6.60
N VAL A 87 -8.89 -4.47 5.52
CA VAL A 87 -9.69 -4.62 4.28
C VAL A 87 -10.91 -5.51 4.50
N ALA A 88 -10.78 -6.56 5.30
CA ALA A 88 -11.89 -7.44 5.67
C ALA A 88 -12.81 -6.84 6.76
N SER A 89 -12.40 -5.73 7.40
CA SER A 89 -13.18 -5.08 8.44
C SER A 89 -14.47 -4.53 7.86
N ASN A 90 -15.58 -5.16 8.24
CA ASN A 90 -16.93 -4.77 7.83
C ASN A 90 -17.52 -3.72 8.79
N ASP A 91 -16.78 -2.66 9.09
CA ASP A 91 -17.24 -1.63 10.03
C ASP A 91 -18.62 -1.09 9.60
N ALA A 92 -19.59 -1.25 10.50
CA ALA A 92 -20.96 -0.83 10.31
C ALA A 92 -21.08 0.69 10.10
N TYR A 93 -20.16 1.49 10.64
CA TYR A 93 -20.14 2.94 10.47
C TYR A 93 -19.89 3.34 9.01
N VAL A 94 -18.84 2.79 8.38
CA VAL A 94 -18.50 3.06 6.97
C VAL A 94 -19.60 2.58 6.03
N ARG A 95 -20.22 1.43 6.33
CA ARG A 95 -21.30 0.87 5.51
C ARG A 95 -22.60 1.66 5.60
N ARG A 96 -22.90 2.26 6.76
CA ARG A 96 -24.13 3.03 6.99
C ARG A 96 -24.00 4.49 6.58
N MET A 97 -22.78 5.05 6.60
CA MET A 97 -22.54 6.45 6.23
C MET A 97 -22.93 6.76 4.78
N ARG A 98 -22.66 5.85 3.83
CA ARG A 98 -22.98 6.08 2.41
C ARG A 98 -24.50 6.14 2.18
N PRO A 99 -25.33 5.20 2.68
CA PRO A 99 -26.78 5.33 2.62
C PRO A 99 -27.34 6.53 3.39
N THR A 100 -26.84 6.84 4.59
CA THR A 100 -27.38 7.96 5.39
C THR A 100 -27.18 9.30 4.71
N PHE A 101 -26.02 9.51 4.05
CA PHE A 101 -25.80 10.70 3.25
C PHE A 101 -26.83 10.82 2.11
N GLY A 102 -27.09 9.73 1.38
CA GLY A 102 -28.10 9.70 0.33
C GLY A 102 -29.52 10.01 0.84
N TYR A 103 -29.92 9.46 1.98
CA TYR A 103 -31.22 9.73 2.58
C TYR A 103 -31.36 11.18 3.05
N LEU A 104 -30.33 11.74 3.68
CA LEU A 104 -30.33 13.15 4.08
C LEU A 104 -30.44 14.07 2.87
N MET A 105 -29.71 13.78 1.79
CA MET A 105 -29.78 14.55 0.54
C MET A 105 -31.16 14.48 -0.12
N ALA A 106 -31.79 13.30 -0.14
CA ALA A 106 -33.14 13.16 -0.68
C ALA A 106 -34.16 13.93 0.17
N LEU A 107 -34.02 13.89 1.50
CA LEU A 107 -34.89 14.60 2.43
C LEU A 107 -34.76 16.13 2.26
N THR A 108 -33.54 16.65 2.20
CA THR A 108 -33.31 18.09 2.03
C THR A 108 -33.79 18.57 0.67
N TRP A 109 -33.60 17.77 -0.39
CA TRP A 109 -34.12 18.08 -1.71
C TRP A 109 -35.65 18.12 -1.72
N ALA A 110 -36.30 17.11 -1.13
CA ALA A 110 -37.75 17.07 -1.02
C ALA A 110 -38.28 18.29 -0.25
N ALA A 111 -37.67 18.62 0.90
CA ALA A 111 -38.03 19.80 1.68
C ALA A 111 -37.86 21.10 0.88
N GLN A 112 -36.77 21.25 0.12
CA GLN A 112 -36.55 22.41 -0.75
C GLN A 112 -37.63 22.50 -1.82
N MET A 113 -37.93 21.40 -2.53
CA MET A 113 -38.94 21.39 -3.59
C MET A 113 -40.35 21.66 -3.06
N PHE A 114 -40.70 21.16 -1.87
CA PHE A 114 -41.96 21.50 -1.23
C PHE A 114 -42.03 22.97 -0.82
N GLY A 115 -40.95 23.55 -0.30
CA GLY A 115 -40.87 24.97 -0.01
C GLY A 115 -41.09 25.83 -1.26
N VAL A 116 -40.48 25.44 -2.38
CA VAL A 116 -40.67 26.12 -3.67
C VAL A 116 -42.11 25.99 -4.18
N ALA A 117 -42.68 24.78 -4.12
CA ALA A 117 -44.07 24.55 -4.52
C ALA A 117 -45.04 25.39 -3.68
N TYR A 118 -44.81 25.47 -2.36
CA TYR A 118 -45.59 26.31 -1.46
C TYR A 118 -45.54 27.78 -1.87
N VAL A 119 -44.34 28.33 -2.10
CA VAL A 119 -44.18 29.74 -2.52
C VAL A 119 -44.88 30.01 -3.85
N ILE A 120 -44.78 29.11 -4.83
CA ILE A 120 -45.46 29.30 -6.12
C ILE A 120 -46.98 29.41 -5.94
N VAL A 121 -47.57 28.58 -5.08
CA VAL A 121 -49.02 28.47 -4.91
C VAL A 121 -49.58 29.56 -3.98
N PHE A 122 -48.89 29.87 -2.89
CA PHE A 122 -49.42 30.72 -1.81
C PHE A 122 -48.75 32.10 -1.72
N GLU A 123 -47.53 32.26 -2.25
CA GLU A 123 -46.75 33.50 -2.19
C GLU A 123 -46.14 33.83 -3.58
N THR A 124 -47.01 33.81 -4.60
CA THR A 124 -46.60 33.90 -6.01
C THR A 124 -45.85 35.19 -6.33
N ASP A 125 -46.12 36.28 -5.60
CA ASP A 125 -45.42 37.56 -5.69
C ASP A 125 -43.92 37.43 -5.35
N LYS A 126 -43.55 36.48 -4.48
CA LYS A 126 -42.17 36.20 -4.08
C LYS A 126 -41.50 35.12 -4.92
N ALA A 127 -42.25 34.40 -5.75
CA ALA A 127 -41.75 33.26 -6.52
C ALA A 127 -40.53 33.61 -7.38
N GLY A 128 -40.52 34.80 -8.01
CA GLY A 128 -39.38 35.25 -8.82
C GLY A 128 -38.08 35.39 -8.02
N VAL A 129 -38.15 36.01 -6.83
CA VAL A 129 -36.98 36.20 -5.95
C VAL A 129 -36.47 34.87 -5.40
N VAL A 130 -37.39 33.98 -5.02
CA VAL A 130 -37.04 32.63 -4.52
C VAL A 130 -36.39 31.79 -5.62
N MET A 131 -36.88 31.84 -6.86
CA MET A 131 -36.26 31.14 -7.99
C MET A 131 -34.86 31.66 -8.30
N ALA A 132 -34.63 32.98 -8.21
CA ALA A 132 -33.30 33.55 -8.35
C ALA A 132 -32.34 33.07 -7.25
N ALA A 133 -32.82 32.98 -6.00
CA ALA A 133 -32.03 32.47 -4.87
C ALA A 133 -31.69 30.98 -5.02
N LEU A 134 -32.59 30.16 -5.57
CA LEU A 134 -32.29 28.75 -5.91
C LEU A 134 -31.18 28.64 -6.95
N GLY A 135 -31.13 29.56 -7.91
CA GLY A 135 -30.05 29.64 -8.89
C GLY A 135 -28.68 29.75 -8.21
N ASN A 136 -28.57 30.54 -7.14
CA ASN A 136 -27.33 30.70 -6.38
C ASN A 136 -26.94 29.45 -5.56
N LEU A 137 -27.92 28.60 -5.23
CA LEU A 137 -27.70 27.32 -4.55
C LEU A 137 -27.30 26.19 -5.51
N SER A 138 -27.31 26.41 -6.83
CA SER A 138 -26.97 25.36 -7.82
C SER A 138 -25.56 24.78 -7.62
N ALA A 139 -24.59 25.61 -7.21
CA ALA A 139 -23.21 25.18 -6.98
C ALA A 139 -23.09 24.16 -5.83
N ILE A 140 -23.78 24.37 -4.71
CA ILE A 140 -23.73 23.42 -3.57
C ILE A 140 -24.41 22.10 -3.94
N TRP A 141 -25.48 22.15 -4.74
CA TRP A 141 -26.15 20.96 -5.26
C TRP A 141 -25.28 20.17 -6.24
N ALA A 142 -24.56 20.86 -7.14
CA ALA A 142 -23.62 20.20 -8.05
C ALA A 142 -22.55 19.39 -7.30
N VAL A 143 -21.97 19.97 -6.25
CA VAL A 143 -21.00 19.28 -5.38
C VAL A 143 -21.64 18.09 -4.66
N GLY A 144 -22.79 18.29 -4.02
CA GLY A 144 -23.48 17.23 -3.27
C GLY A 144 -23.91 16.05 -4.14
N LEU A 145 -24.43 16.30 -5.34
CA LEU A 145 -24.83 15.27 -6.30
C LEU A 145 -23.62 14.56 -6.92
N SER A 146 -22.49 15.25 -7.13
CA SER A 146 -21.25 14.63 -7.61
C SER A 146 -20.72 13.60 -6.61
N VAL A 147 -20.73 13.93 -5.31
CA VAL A 147 -20.34 13.00 -4.25
C VAL A 147 -21.28 11.78 -4.21
N LEU A 148 -22.60 11.99 -4.33
CA LEU A 148 -23.57 10.90 -4.42
C LEU A 148 -23.31 10.00 -5.65
N GLY A 149 -23.01 10.61 -6.81
CA GLY A 149 -22.67 9.90 -8.04
C GLY A 149 -21.47 8.96 -7.88
N ILE A 150 -20.39 9.45 -7.27
CA ILE A 150 -19.20 8.63 -6.97
C ILE A 150 -19.56 7.46 -6.03
N TYR A 151 -20.37 7.71 -5.00
CA TYR A 151 -20.79 6.66 -4.06
C TYR A 151 -21.64 5.58 -4.73
N VAL A 152 -22.58 5.96 -5.61
CA VAL A 152 -23.40 5.00 -6.35
C VAL A 152 -22.53 4.18 -7.31
N TYR A 153 -21.62 4.83 -8.03
CA TYR A 153 -20.72 4.16 -8.97
C TYR A 153 -19.83 3.13 -8.26
N LYS A 154 -19.13 3.52 -7.19
CA LYS A 154 -18.27 2.62 -6.42
C LYS A 154 -19.05 1.47 -5.78
N ARG A 155 -20.28 1.72 -5.32
CA ARG A 155 -21.15 0.66 -4.79
C ARG A 155 -21.60 -0.33 -5.87
N SER A 156 -21.77 0.13 -7.11
CA SER A 156 -22.06 -0.74 -8.25
C SER A 156 -20.86 -1.62 -8.59
N GLU A 157 -19.64 -1.07 -8.59
CA GLU A 157 -18.40 -1.83 -8.78
C GLU A 157 -18.21 -2.90 -7.69
N GLU A 158 -18.41 -2.56 -6.41
CA GLU A 158 -18.34 -3.52 -5.29
C GLU A 158 -19.32 -4.70 -5.47
N LYS A 159 -20.56 -4.43 -5.91
CA LYS A 159 -21.55 -5.48 -6.17
C LYS A 159 -21.21 -6.33 -7.39
N ALA A 160 -20.57 -5.75 -8.40
CA ALA A 160 -20.13 -6.46 -9.59
C ALA A 160 -18.95 -7.40 -9.29
N ALA A 161 -17.97 -6.94 -8.51
CA ALA A 161 -16.82 -7.73 -8.08
C ALA A 161 -17.22 -8.89 -7.14
N GLY A 162 -18.26 -8.73 -6.32
CA GLY A 162 -18.80 -9.79 -5.46
C GLY A 162 -19.59 -10.90 -6.18
N LYS A 163 -19.85 -10.77 -7.48
CA LYS A 163 -20.34 -11.86 -8.33
C LYS A 163 -19.14 -12.64 -8.88
N GLU A 164 -18.41 -13.34 -8.02
CA GLU A 164 -17.54 -14.41 -8.51
C GLU A 164 -18.43 -15.47 -9.19
N VAL A 165 -18.21 -15.64 -10.49
CA VAL A 165 -18.72 -16.75 -11.28
C VAL A 165 -18.23 -18.05 -10.63
N ILE A 166 -19.18 -18.83 -10.11
CA ILE A 166 -18.92 -20.19 -9.62
C ILE A 166 -18.44 -21.02 -10.81
N PHE A 167 -17.13 -21.11 -11.01
CA PHE A 167 -16.55 -22.10 -11.90
C PHE A 167 -16.70 -23.46 -11.22
N TRP A 168 -17.74 -24.20 -11.59
CA TRP A 168 -17.88 -25.62 -11.27
C TRP A 168 -16.58 -26.34 -11.63
N ASN A 169 -15.86 -26.87 -10.63
CA ASN A 169 -14.70 -27.74 -10.84
C ASN A 169 -15.19 -29.19 -10.97
N PRO A 170 -15.14 -29.83 -12.16
CA PRO A 170 -15.68 -31.18 -12.37
C PRO A 170 -14.83 -32.31 -11.75
N ARG A 171 -13.72 -32.02 -11.07
CA ARG A 171 -12.77 -33.06 -10.61
C ARG A 171 -13.17 -33.86 -9.35
N ASN A 172 -14.37 -33.66 -8.79
CA ASN A 172 -14.83 -34.40 -7.60
C ASN A 172 -15.95 -35.42 -7.86
N ILE A 173 -16.24 -35.75 -9.12
CA ILE A 173 -17.18 -36.82 -9.46
C ILE A 173 -16.34 -38.05 -9.84
N THR A 174 -16.58 -39.17 -9.15
CA THR A 174 -15.93 -40.50 -9.24
C THR A 174 -14.72 -40.76 -8.34
N LYS A 175 -14.97 -40.89 -7.03
CA LYS A 175 -14.46 -42.04 -6.28
C LYS A 175 -15.66 -42.91 -5.90
N ASN A 176 -15.80 -44.03 -6.60
CA ASN A 176 -16.37 -45.30 -6.16
C ASN A 176 -15.76 -46.39 -7.03
#